data_AF-A0A0C9XNA1-F1
#
_entry.id   AF-A0A0C9XNA1-F1
#
_cell.length_a   1.000
_cell.length_b   1.000
_cell.length_c   1.000
_cell.angle_alpha   90.00
_cell.angle_beta   90.00
_cell.angle_gamma   90.00
#
_symmetry.space_group_name_H-M   'P 1'
#
loop_
_entity.id
_entity.type
_entity.pdbx_description
1 polymer ?
#
loop_
_entity_poly.entity_id
_entity_poly.type
_entity_poly.pdbx_seq_one_letter_code
_entity_poly.pdbx_strand_id
1 'polypeptide(L)' 'MDAGIQPNQIATITPYQAQVTLLTSTLRPAYGPDLEIGTVDGMQGREKEVIIISLVRSNDTVNKFNV' A
#
# COMPACT_ATOMS: atom_id res chain seq x y z
N MET A 1 10.60 6.79 14.18
CA MET A 1 10.03 7.66 13.12
C MET A 1 10.73 9.00 13.23
N ASP A 2 11.84 9.14 12.53
CA ASP A 2 12.76 10.29 12.69
C ASP A 2 12.36 11.54 11.89
N ALA A 3 11.37 11.43 11.00
CA ALA A 3 10.89 12.55 10.17
C ALA A 3 9.67 13.29 10.76
N GLY A 4 9.19 12.92 11.96
CA GLY A 4 8.05 13.57 12.61
C GLY A 4 6.67 13.24 12.01
N ILE A 5 6.58 12.28 11.09
CA ILE A 5 5.32 11.81 10.49
C ILE A 5 4.76 10.64 11.29
N GLN A 6 3.48 10.71 11.65
CA GLN A 6 2.76 9.68 12.38
C GLN A 6 2.16 8.61 11.44
N PRO A 7 1.95 7.36 11.89
CA PRO A 7 1.39 6.29 11.05
C PRO A 7 0.03 6.64 10.42
N ASN A 8 -0.82 7.35 11.16
CA ASN A 8 -2.15 7.78 10.69
C ASN A 8 -2.10 8.84 9.56
N GLN A 9 -0.93 9.43 9.28
CA GLN A 9 -0.70 10.38 8.19
C GLN A 9 -0.19 9.69 6.92
N ILE A 10 0.00 8.37 6.95
CA ILE A 10 0.57 7.59 5.86
C ILE A 10 -0.49 6.61 5.33
N ALA A 11 -0.58 6.49 4.01
CA ALA A 11 -1.26 5.36 3.37
C ALA A 11 -0.32 4.64 2.38
N THR A 12 -0.39 3.32 2.38
CA THR A 12 0.25 2.47 1.38
C THR A 12 -0.80 1.91 0.43
N ILE A 13 -0.68 2.22 -0.86
CA ILE A 13 -1.58 1.75 -1.91
C ILE A 13 -0.88 0.75 -2.84
N THR A 14 -1.62 -0.25 -3.29
CA THR A 14 -1.13 -1.26 -4.23
C THR A 14 -2.23 -1.72 -5.18
N PRO A 15 -1.94 -2.07 -6.45
CA PRO A 15 -2.96 -2.57 -7.37
C PRO A 15 -3.53 -3.95 -6.96
N TYR A 16 -2.83 -4.72 -6.13
CA TYR A 16 -3.13 -6.14 -5.91
C TYR A 16 -3.56 -6.43 -4.46
N GLN A 17 -4.71 -7.08 -4.29
CA GLN A 17 -5.23 -7.48 -2.97
C GLN A 17 -4.26 -8.39 -2.20
N ALA A 18 -3.58 -9.32 -2.90
CA ALA A 18 -2.57 -10.17 -2.27
C ALA A 18 -1.42 -9.35 -1.65
N GLN A 19 -1.04 -8.25 -2.30
CA GLN A 19 -0.03 -7.34 -1.78
C GLN A 19 -0.56 -6.56 -0.56
N VAL A 20 -1.84 -6.19 -0.53
CA VAL A 20 -2.46 -5.60 0.67
C VAL A 20 -2.32 -6.54 1.86
N THR A 21 -2.64 -7.83 1.69
CA THR A 21 -2.51 -8.83 2.75
C THR A 21 -1.07 -8.96 3.24
N LEU A 22 -0.10 -9.07 2.32
CA LEU A 22 1.32 -9.17 2.65
C LEU A 22 1.84 -7.94 3.41
N LEU A 23 1.54 -6.74 2.90
CA LEU A 23 1.96 -5.49 3.55
C LEU A 23 1.29 -5.33 4.91
N THR A 24 0.03 -5.71 5.03
CA THR A 24 -0.71 -5.66 6.29
C THR A 24 -0.08 -6.54 7.36
N SER A 25 0.22 -7.81 7.05
CA SER A 25 0.85 -8.72 8.02
C SER A 25 2.28 -8.31 8.38
N THR A 26 2.98 -7.66 7.45
CA THR A 26 4.39 -7.26 7.65
C THR A 26 4.52 -5.94 8.40
N LEU A 27 3.68 -4.94 8.08
CA LEU A 27 3.84 -3.57 8.56
C LEU A 27 3.04 -3.28 9.83
N ARG A 28 1.86 -3.90 10.03
CA ARG A 28 1.05 -3.65 11.23
C ARG A 28 1.74 -4.00 12.55
N PRO A 29 2.55 -5.08 12.66
CA PRO A 29 3.26 -5.36 13.91
C PRO A 29 4.22 -4.23 14.34
N ALA A 30 4.77 -3.48 13.38
CA ALA A 30 5.70 -2.39 13.65
C ALA A 30 5.02 -1.01 13.77
N TYR A 31 3.96 -0.76 12.99
CA TYR A 31 3.36 0.57 12.85
C TYR A 31 1.92 0.68 13.34
N GLY A 32 1.33 -0.43 13.78
CA GLY A 32 -0.04 -0.47 14.30
C GLY A 32 -1.12 -0.43 13.20
N PRO A 33 -2.40 -0.41 13.61
CA PRO A 33 -3.54 -0.42 12.71
C PRO A 33 -3.81 0.92 12.02
N ASP A 34 -3.24 2.01 12.53
CA ASP A 34 -3.46 3.37 12.02
C ASP A 34 -2.75 3.64 10.69
N LEU A 35 -1.75 2.82 10.34
CA LEU A 35 -1.16 2.82 9.01
C LEU A 35 -2.17 2.24 8.01
N GLU A 36 -2.69 3.08 7.13
CA GLU A 36 -3.66 2.66 6.12
C GLU A 36 -2.96 1.87 5.02
N ILE A 37 -3.50 0.70 4.68
CA ILE A 37 -2.99 -0.18 3.63
C ILE A 37 -4.19 -0.68 2.83
N GLY A 38 -4.19 -0.47 1.51
CA GLY A 38 -5.33 -0.86 0.68
C GLY A 38 -5.03 -0.87 -0.81
N THR A 39 -6.05 -1.27 -1.56
CA THR A 39 -6.02 -1.16 -3.02
C THR A 39 -6.31 0.26 -3.48
N VAL A 40 -5.98 0.58 -4.73
CA VAL A 40 -6.31 1.88 -5.34
C VAL A 40 -7.82 2.13 -5.26
N ASP A 41 -8.63 1.14 -5.65
CA ASP A 41 -10.09 1.24 -5.62
C ASP A 41 -10.63 1.36 -4.19
N GLY A 42 -10.05 0.61 -3.24
CA GLY A 42 -10.47 0.63 -1.84
C GLY A 42 -10.13 1.91 -1.07
N MET A 43 -9.28 2.76 -1.65
CA MET A 43 -8.83 4.02 -1.04
C MET A 43 -9.28 5.25 -1.85
N GLN A 44 -10.18 5.08 -2.82
CA GLN A 44 -10.70 6.19 -3.62
C GLN A 44 -11.36 7.26 -2.74
N GLY A 45 -11.02 8.53 -3.00
CA GLY A 45 -11.56 9.68 -2.26
C GLY A 45 -10.97 9.88 -0.86
N ARG A 46 -9.96 9.10 -0.48
CA ARG A 46 -9.18 9.30 0.75
C ARG A 46 -7.90 10.04 0.44
N GLU A 47 -7.49 10.90 1.37
CA GLU A 47 -6.26 11.69 1.29
C GLU A 47 -5.40 11.43 2.54
N LYS A 48 -4.08 11.51 2.36
CA LYS A 48 -3.06 11.43 3.41
C LYS A 48 -1.90 12.34 3.06
N GLU A 49 -1.18 12.79 4.08
CA GLU A 49 0.04 13.59 3.92
C GLU A 49 1.11 12.86 3.12
N VAL A 50 1.24 11.54 3.32
CA VAL A 50 2.20 10.69 2.61
C VAL A 50 1.52 9.48 2.00
N ILE A 51 1.75 9.28 0.70
CA ILE A 51 1.32 8.10 -0.05
C ILE A 51 2.53 7.29 -0.49
N ILE A 52 2.54 6.00 -0.14
CA ILE A 52 3.51 5.01 -0.64
C ILE A 52 2.80 4.13 -1.67
N ILE A 53 3.36 4.00 -2.87
CA ILE A 53 2.77 3.20 -3.94
C ILE A 53 3.64 1.96 -4.20
N SER A 54 3.07 0.77 -4.00
CA SER A 54 3.69 -0.51 -4.31
C SER A 54 3.14 -1.07 -5.62
N LEU A 55 3.91 -1.00 -6.71
CA LEU A 55 3.45 -1.41 -8.05
C LEU A 55 3.53 -2.92 -8.32
N VAL A 56 4.27 -3.67 -7.49
CA VAL A 56 4.39 -5.15 -7.45
C VAL A 56 5.02 -5.79 -8.69
N ARG A 57 4.55 -5.49 -9.90
CA ARG A 57 5.00 -6.13 -11.14
C ARG A 57 6.45 -5.74 -11.44
N SER A 58 7.32 -6.75 -11.52
CA SER A 58 8.75 -6.60 -11.81
C SER A 58 9.28 -7.69 -12.76
N ASN A 59 8.47 -8.09 -13.75
CA ASN A 59 8.87 -9.11 -14.73
C ASN A 59 9.50 -8.49 -15.98
N ASP A 60 10.48 -9.19 -16.57
CA ASP A 60 11.13 -8.78 -17.82
C ASP A 60 10.24 -8.99 -19.06
N THR A 61 9.12 -9.71 -18.89
CA THR A 61 8.17 -10.01 -19.95
C THR A 61 6.80 -9.42 -19.63
N VAL A 62 6.25 -8.67 -20.58
CA VAL A 62 4.87 -8.17 -20.48
C VAL A 62 3.93 -9.37 -20.56
N ASN A 63 3.32 -9.74 -19.42
CA ASN A 63 2.18 -10.64 -19.45
C ASN A 63 1.06 -9.95 -20.24
N LYS A 64 0.79 -10.44 -21.45
CA LYS A 64 -0.41 -10.10 -22.21
C LYS A 64 -1.59 -10.48 -21.33
N PHE A 65 -2.36 -9.48 -20.90
CA PHE A 65 -3.61 -9.72 -20.22
C PHE A 65 -4.50 -10.50 -21.19
N ASN A 66 -4.74 -11.79 -20.92
CA ASN A 66 -5.85 -12.51 -21.51
C ASN A 66 -7.11 -12.00 -20.81
N VAL A 67 -7.72 -10.97 -21.41
CA VAL A 67 -9.15 -10.67 -21.28
C VAL A 67 -9.93 -11.57 -22.22
#